data_AF-G5DY99-F1
#
_entry.id   AF-G5DY99-F1
#
_cell.length_a   1.000
_cell.length_b   1.000
_cell.length_c   1.000
_cell.angle_alpha   90.00
_cell.angle_beta   90.00
_cell.angle_gamma   90.00
#
_symmetry.space_group_name_H-M   'P 1'
#
loop_
_entity.id
_entity.type
_entity.pdbx_description
1 polymer ?
#
loop_
_entity_poly.entity_id
_entity_poly.type
_entity_poly.pdbx_seq_one_letter_code
_entity_poly.pdbx_strand_id
1 'polypeptide(L)'
;IFNFIFWLAGGVILGVALWLRHEPQTSNLLFQQIGDKQAPGTFYIGIYIIIAVGAVMMFVGFLGCYGAIQESQCLLGTFFTCLVILFACEVAAGIWGFVDRDQVSKEVRQFYDEAYQHATTGTEQQEKAIPVLKAFHETLQCC
;
A
#
# COMPACT_ATOMS: atom_id res chain seq x y z
N ILE A 1 22.91 8.76 2.42
CA ILE A 1 22.76 7.32 2.76
C ILE A 1 21.32 6.99 3.13
N PHE A 2 20.73 7.59 4.17
CA PHE A 2 19.34 7.32 4.58
C PHE A 2 18.31 7.45 3.44
N ASN A 3 18.33 8.56 2.70
CA ASN A 3 17.43 8.78 1.55
C ASN A 3 17.60 7.73 0.43
N PHE A 4 18.79 7.14 0.29
CA PHE A 4 19.07 6.11 -0.72
C PHE A 4 18.45 4.77 -0.33
N ILE A 5 18.53 4.43 0.95
CA ILE A 5 17.86 3.24 1.51
C ILE A 5 16.35 3.41 1.38
N PHE A 6 15.83 4.60 1.67
CA PHE A 6 14.40 4.90 1.55
C PHE A 6 13.91 4.81 0.10
N TRP A 7 14.71 5.31 -0.85
CA TRP A 7 14.46 5.16 -2.28
C TRP A 7 14.38 3.70 -2.72
N LEU A 8 15.35 2.86 -2.33
CA LEU A 8 15.36 1.44 -2.63
C LEU A 8 14.16 0.71 -2.00
N ALA A 9 13.85 1.00 -0.74
CA ALA A 9 12.71 0.41 -0.04
C ALA A 9 11.38 0.78 -0.74
N GLY A 10 11.20 2.04 -1.13
CA GLY A 10 10.04 2.49 -1.92
C GLY A 10 9.93 1.76 -3.25
N GLY A 11 11.05 1.56 -3.95
CA GLY A 11 11.11 0.78 -5.18
C GLY A 11 10.71 -0.69 -5.01
N VAL A 12 11.16 -1.34 -3.94
CA VAL A 12 10.77 -2.73 -3.61
C VAL A 12 9.27 -2.82 -3.33
N ILE A 13 8.75 -1.91 -2.49
CA ILE A 13 7.32 -1.87 -2.14
C ILE A 13 6.46 -1.64 -3.38
N LEU A 14 6.83 -0.68 -4.23
CA LEU A 14 6.13 -0.41 -5.48
C LEU A 14 6.18 -1.61 -6.43
N GLY A 15 7.34 -2.28 -6.53
CA GLY A 15 7.52 -3.49 -7.35
C GLY A 15 6.60 -4.62 -6.90
N VAL A 16 6.54 -4.89 -5.60
CA VAL A 16 5.63 -5.91 -5.03
C VAL A 16 4.17 -5.53 -5.29
N ALA A 17 3.80 -4.26 -5.09
CA ALA A 17 2.42 -3.82 -5.28
C ALA A 17 1.96 -3.87 -6.75
N LEU A 18 2.84 -3.52 -7.70
CA LEU A 18 2.58 -3.66 -9.13
C LEU A 18 2.51 -5.13 -9.55
N TRP A 19 3.34 -6.00 -8.96
CA TRP A 19 3.27 -7.43 -9.20
C TRP A 19 1.94 -8.03 -8.72
N LEU A 20 1.43 -7.59 -7.56
CA LEU A 20 0.10 -7.94 -7.07
C LEU A 20 -1.03 -7.42 -7.98
N ARG A 21 -0.84 -6.26 -8.64
CA ARG A 21 -1.88 -5.65 -9.50
C ARG A 21 -2.01 -6.31 -10.87
N HIS A 22 -0.92 -6.80 -11.45
CA HIS A 22 -0.83 -7.20 -12.86
C HIS A 22 -1.30 -8.63 -13.16
N GLU A 23 -1.82 -9.38 -12.18
CA GLU A 23 -2.32 -10.73 -12.43
C GLU A 23 -3.71 -10.72 -13.12
N PRO A 24 -3.87 -11.38 -14.29
CA PRO A 24 -5.10 -11.33 -15.08
C PRO A 24 -6.27 -12.21 -14.57
N GLN A 25 -6.12 -13.01 -13.51
CA GLN A 25 -7.16 -13.97 -13.09
C GLN A 25 -8.35 -13.36 -12.32
N THR A 26 -8.23 -12.13 -11.83
CA THR A 26 -9.32 -11.45 -11.10
C THR A 26 -10.40 -10.83 -11.99
N SER A 27 -10.13 -10.54 -13.27
CA SER A 27 -11.09 -9.81 -14.11
C SER A 27 -12.22 -10.68 -14.69
N ASN A 28 -11.99 -11.99 -14.88
CA ASN A 28 -12.96 -12.87 -15.55
C ASN A 28 -13.84 -13.70 -14.61
N LEU A 29 -13.40 -14.00 -13.38
CA LEU A 29 -14.21 -14.79 -12.43
C LEU A 29 -15.17 -13.94 -11.58
N LEU A 30 -14.92 -12.63 -11.47
CA LEU A 30 -15.75 -11.71 -10.68
C LEU A 30 -17.02 -11.23 -11.41
N PHE A 31 -17.08 -11.30 -12.74
CA PHE A 31 -18.24 -10.82 -13.49
C PHE A 31 -19.42 -11.81 -13.48
N GLN A 32 -19.17 -13.10 -13.21
CA GLN A 32 -20.17 -14.16 -13.35
C GLN A 32 -20.83 -14.58 -12.01
N GLN A 33 -20.21 -14.32 -10.85
CA GLN A 33 -20.57 -15.02 -9.62
C GLN A 33 -21.31 -14.22 -8.53
N ILE A 34 -21.39 -12.89 -8.59
CA ILE A 34 -21.91 -12.10 -7.45
C ILE A 34 -23.04 -11.17 -7.87
N GLY A 35 -24.25 -11.72 -7.90
CA GLY A 35 -25.45 -10.94 -7.71
C GLY A 35 -25.49 -10.36 -6.28
N ASP A 36 -25.87 -9.09 -6.17
CA ASP A 36 -26.52 -8.47 -5.02
C ASP A 36 -25.75 -8.21 -3.69
N LYS A 37 -24.40 -8.27 -3.65
CA LYS A 37 -23.65 -7.66 -2.54
C LYS A 37 -22.39 -6.92 -3.02
N GLN A 38 -22.23 -5.71 -2.47
CA GLN A 38 -21.19 -4.70 -2.75
C GLN A 38 -19.80 -5.33 -3.01
N ALA A 39 -19.17 -4.85 -4.09
CA ALA A 39 -17.97 -5.36 -4.76
C ALA A 39 -16.74 -5.70 -3.87
N PRO A 40 -15.83 -6.56 -4.35
CA PRO A 40 -14.48 -6.81 -3.81
C PRO A 40 -13.54 -5.61 -4.08
N GLY A 41 -13.99 -4.41 -3.72
CA GLY A 41 -13.26 -3.17 -3.94
C GLY A 41 -12.13 -2.96 -2.94
N THR A 42 -12.22 -3.57 -1.75
CA THR A 42 -11.35 -3.27 -0.61
C THR A 42 -9.95 -3.79 -0.83
N PHE A 43 -9.80 -5.00 -1.37
CA PHE A 43 -8.51 -5.58 -1.72
C PHE A 43 -7.76 -4.73 -2.76
N TYR A 44 -8.47 -4.28 -3.79
CA TYR A 44 -7.91 -3.35 -4.77
C TYR A 44 -7.54 -2.02 -4.14
N ILE A 45 -8.38 -1.46 -3.27
CA ILE A 45 -8.11 -0.22 -2.53
C ILE A 45 -6.79 -0.35 -1.75
N GLY A 46 -6.57 -1.45 -1.03
CA GLY A 46 -5.33 -1.68 -0.29
C GLY A 46 -4.10 -1.76 -1.22
N ILE A 47 -4.18 -2.46 -2.35
CA ILE A 47 -3.08 -2.50 -3.34
C ILE A 47 -2.79 -1.09 -3.88
N TYR A 48 -3.83 -0.31 -4.22
CA TYR A 48 -3.66 1.06 -4.69
C TYR A 48 -3.01 1.97 -3.63
N ILE A 49 -3.33 1.79 -2.35
CA ILE A 49 -2.68 2.51 -1.24
C ILE A 49 -1.19 2.15 -1.18
N ILE A 50 -0.82 0.87 -1.25
CA ILE A 50 0.59 0.43 -1.22
C ILE A 50 1.35 0.96 -2.45
N ILE A 51 0.73 0.98 -3.63
CA ILE A 51 1.30 1.61 -4.83
C ILE A 51 1.57 3.10 -4.59
N ALA A 52 0.58 3.83 -4.06
CA ALA A 52 0.72 5.26 -3.78
C ALA A 52 1.85 5.54 -2.77
N VAL A 53 1.88 4.79 -1.66
CA VAL A 53 2.91 4.90 -0.63
C VAL A 53 4.30 4.58 -1.20
N GLY A 54 4.45 3.48 -1.94
CA GLY A 54 5.71 3.09 -2.58
C GLY A 54 6.22 4.15 -3.58
N ALA A 55 5.33 4.70 -4.40
CA ALA A 55 5.66 5.76 -5.35
C ALA A 55 6.09 7.06 -4.67
N VAL A 56 5.38 7.49 -3.61
CA VAL A 56 5.75 8.68 -2.82
C VAL A 56 7.10 8.48 -2.14
N MET A 57 7.35 7.32 -1.53
CA MET A 57 8.64 7.02 -0.90
C MET A 57 9.79 7.02 -1.90
N MET A 58 9.59 6.43 -3.08
CA MET A 58 10.56 6.45 -4.16
C MET A 58 10.81 7.89 -4.66
N PHE A 59 9.77 8.69 -4.88
CA PHE A 59 9.94 10.07 -5.35
C PHE A 59 10.67 10.96 -4.33
N VAL A 60 10.28 10.91 -3.06
CA VAL A 60 10.89 11.68 -1.98
C VAL A 60 12.32 11.24 -1.71
N GLY A 61 12.59 9.93 -1.72
CA GLY A 61 13.94 9.38 -1.59
C GLY A 61 14.87 9.81 -2.73
N PHE A 62 14.35 9.84 -3.97
CA PHE A 62 15.09 10.34 -5.14
C PHE A 62 15.47 11.81 -4.98
N LEU A 63 14.52 12.67 -4.63
CA LEU A 63 14.78 14.09 -4.38
C LEU A 63 15.79 14.30 -3.25
N GLY A 64 15.71 13.51 -2.18
CA GLY A 64 16.66 13.57 -1.06
C GLY A 64 18.07 13.10 -1.43
N CYS A 65 18.21 12.13 -2.34
CA CYS A 65 19.50 11.67 -2.86
C CYS A 65 20.13 12.67 -3.83
N TYR A 66 19.36 13.13 -4.82
CA TYR A 66 19.82 14.10 -5.81
C TYR A 66 20.12 15.45 -5.16
N GLY A 67 19.36 15.85 -4.15
CA GLY A 67 19.54 17.13 -3.46
C GLY A 67 20.83 17.16 -2.64
N ALA A 68 21.20 16.02 -2.05
CA ALA A 68 22.47 15.86 -1.34
C ALA A 68 23.68 15.83 -2.29
N ILE A 69 23.54 15.24 -3.49
CA ILE A 69 24.62 15.15 -4.47
C ILE A 69 24.87 16.48 -5.18
N GLN A 70 23.80 17.26 -5.46
CA GLN A 70 23.90 18.46 -6.28
C GLN A 70 24.22 19.75 -5.48
N GLU A 71 24.38 19.66 -4.15
CA GLU A 71 24.52 20.82 -3.22
C GLU A 71 23.54 21.98 -3.49
N SER A 72 22.40 21.68 -4.14
CA SER A 72 21.47 22.69 -4.60
C SER A 72 20.47 23.01 -3.50
N GLN A 73 20.52 24.24 -2.99
CA GLN A 73 19.59 24.71 -1.96
C GLN A 73 18.12 24.66 -2.42
N CYS A 74 17.86 24.78 -3.72
CA CYS A 74 16.50 24.67 -4.28
C CYS A 74 15.95 23.25 -4.13
N LEU A 75 16.74 22.22 -4.43
CA LEU A 75 16.31 20.82 -4.35
C LEU A 75 16.16 20.35 -2.89
N LEU A 76 16.99 20.87 -1.99
CA LEU A 76 16.84 20.63 -0.56
C LEU A 76 15.59 21.32 0.00
N GLY A 77 15.27 22.52 -0.51
CA GLY A 77 14.06 23.25 -0.16
C GLY A 77 12.78 22.55 -0.60
N THR A 78 12.74 21.99 -1.82
CA THR A 78 11.60 21.20 -2.28
C THR A 78 11.44 19.91 -1.48
N PHE A 79 12.54 19.21 -1.18
CA PHE A 79 12.51 18.04 -0.30
C PHE A 79 11.93 18.37 1.08
N PHE A 80 12.39 19.44 1.72
CA PHE A 80 11.86 19.88 3.01
C PHE A 80 10.37 20.24 2.93
N THR A 81 9.96 20.96 1.89
CA THR A 81 8.55 21.32 1.68
C THR A 81 7.68 20.08 1.49
N CYS A 82 8.14 19.09 0.72
CA CYS A 82 7.45 17.81 0.58
C CYS A 82 7.30 17.09 1.92
N LEU A 83 8.33 17.07 2.78
CA LEU A 83 8.25 16.47 4.10
C LEU A 83 7.24 17.17 5.01
N VAL A 84 7.19 18.50 4.98
CA VAL A 84 6.21 19.28 5.76
C VAL A 84 4.78 18.95 5.33
N ILE A 85 4.53 18.83 4.01
CA ILE A 85 3.22 18.44 3.48
C ILE A 85 2.86 17.03 3.92
N LEU A 86 3.79 16.07 3.82
CA LEU A 86 3.56 14.69 4.25
C LEU A 86 3.24 14.61 5.75
N PHE A 87 3.97 15.35 6.57
CA PHE A 87 3.71 15.42 8.01
C PHE A 87 2.32 15.98 8.30
N ALA A 88 1.90 17.05 7.62
CA ALA A 88 0.55 17.59 7.75
C ALA A 88 -0.53 16.58 7.33
N CYS A 89 -0.30 15.84 6.24
CA CYS A 89 -1.18 14.77 5.79
C CYS A 89 -1.27 13.62 6.79
N GLU A 90 -0.15 13.19 7.38
CA GLU A 90 -0.12 12.14 8.41
C GLU A 90 -0.89 12.56 9.66
N VAL A 91 -0.73 13.81 10.13
CA VAL A 91 -1.48 14.33 11.27
C VAL A 91 -2.98 14.40 10.95
N ALA A 92 -3.35 14.89 9.75
CA ALA A 92 -4.75 14.94 9.33
C ALA A 92 -5.38 13.54 9.24
N ALA A 93 -4.68 12.59 8.62
CA ALA A 93 -5.10 11.19 8.53
C ALA A 93 -5.18 10.52 9.91
N GLY A 94 -4.24 10.82 10.82
CA GLY A 94 -4.25 10.32 12.19
C GLY A 94 -5.43 10.84 13.01
N ILE A 95 -5.77 12.12 12.88
CA ILE A 95 -6.96 12.70 13.52
C ILE A 95 -8.22 12.09 12.92
N TRP A 96 -8.32 12.02 11.60
CA TRP A 96 -9.50 11.45 10.93
C TRP A 96 -9.70 9.98 11.31
N GLY A 97 -8.63 9.17 11.28
CA GLY A 97 -8.67 7.78 11.70
C GLY A 97 -8.94 7.59 13.19
N PHE A 98 -8.64 8.58 14.04
CA PHE A 98 -9.01 8.56 15.46
C PHE A 98 -10.48 8.92 15.69
N VAL A 99 -11.06 9.83 14.91
CA VAL A 99 -12.46 10.22 15.04
C VAL A 99 -13.38 9.12 14.51
N ASP A 100 -13.05 8.54 13.36
CA ASP A 100 -13.85 7.51 12.68
C ASP A 100 -13.30 6.08 12.87
N ARG A 101 -12.87 5.73 14.09
CA ARG A 101 -12.22 4.43 14.39
C ARG A 101 -13.06 3.22 14.00
N ASP A 102 -14.37 3.31 14.21
CA ASP A 102 -15.31 2.22 13.89
C ASP A 102 -15.41 1.98 12.38
N GLN A 103 -15.26 3.03 11.57
CA GLN A 103 -15.25 2.91 10.12
C GLN A 103 -13.92 2.32 9.64
N VAL A 104 -12.80 2.84 10.14
CA VAL A 104 -11.45 2.33 9.78
C VAL A 104 -11.30 0.86 10.15
N SER A 105 -11.77 0.44 11.33
CA SER A 105 -11.68 -0.96 11.76
C SER A 105 -12.53 -1.90 10.88
N LYS A 106 -13.71 -1.46 10.42
CA LYS A 106 -14.54 -2.23 9.48
C LYS A 106 -13.84 -2.40 8.13
N GLU A 107 -13.26 -1.33 7.59
CA GLU A 107 -12.55 -1.36 6.30
C GLU A 107 -11.31 -2.27 6.37
N VAL A 108 -10.53 -2.19 7.45
CA VAL A 108 -9.38 -3.07 7.67
C VAL A 108 -9.80 -4.54 7.78
N ARG A 109 -10.89 -4.82 8.51
CA ARG A 109 -11.42 -6.19 8.65
C ARG A 109 -11.92 -6.74 7.32
N GLN A 110 -12.63 -5.91 6.54
CA GLN A 110 -13.09 -6.29 5.20
C GLN A 110 -11.91 -6.56 4.25
N PHE A 111 -10.85 -5.75 4.31
CA PHE A 111 -9.63 -5.99 3.55
C PHE A 111 -8.99 -7.34 3.90
N TYR A 112 -8.92 -7.68 5.18
CA TYR A 112 -8.39 -8.96 5.65
C TYR A 112 -9.25 -10.15 5.18
N ASP A 113 -10.57 -10.06 5.34
CA ASP A 113 -11.50 -11.13 4.93
C ASP A 113 -11.42 -11.38 3.41
N GLU A 114 -11.34 -10.32 2.60
CA GLU A 114 -11.15 -10.42 1.14
C GLU A 114 -9.79 -11.09 0.81
N ALA A 115 -8.70 -10.62 1.43
CA ALA A 115 -7.37 -11.20 1.22
C ALA A 115 -7.29 -12.69 1.62
N TYR A 116 -7.95 -13.07 2.73
CA TYR A 116 -8.03 -14.44 3.22
C TYR A 116 -8.83 -15.33 2.27
N GLN A 117 -9.99 -14.87 1.78
CA GLN A 117 -10.78 -15.61 0.79
C GLN A 117 -9.99 -15.84 -0.50
N HIS A 118 -9.30 -14.81 -1.00
CA HIS A 118 -8.45 -14.95 -2.19
C HIS A 118 -7.29 -15.95 -1.99
N ALA A 119 -6.76 -16.07 -0.76
CA ALA A 119 -5.72 -17.04 -0.45
C ALA A 119 -6.22 -18.49 -0.29
N THR A 120 -7.49 -18.70 0.10
CA THR A 120 -8.04 -20.03 0.44
C THR A 120 -8.88 -20.67 -0.67
N THR A 121 -9.34 -19.92 -1.68
CA THR A 121 -10.26 -20.43 -2.73
C THR A 121 -9.58 -21.26 -3.84
N GLY A 122 -8.31 -21.68 -3.67
CA GLY A 122 -7.70 -22.74 -4.48
C GLY A 122 -7.59 -22.48 -5.99
N THR A 123 -7.45 -21.23 -6.41
CA THR A 123 -7.02 -20.86 -7.77
C THR A 123 -5.51 -20.57 -7.80
N GLU A 124 -4.89 -20.56 -8.98
CA GLU A 124 -3.44 -20.32 -9.17
C GLU A 124 -2.93 -18.98 -8.55
N GLN A 125 -3.84 -18.08 -8.14
CA GLN A 125 -3.55 -16.87 -7.35
C GLN A 125 -3.15 -17.13 -5.88
N GLN A 126 -3.27 -18.38 -5.40
CA GLN A 126 -2.92 -18.79 -4.04
C GLN A 126 -1.48 -18.44 -3.68
N GLU A 127 -0.53 -18.52 -4.61
CA GLU A 127 0.89 -18.27 -4.32
C GLU A 127 1.20 -16.80 -3.97
N LYS A 128 0.41 -15.84 -4.45
CA LYS A 128 0.68 -14.40 -4.28
C LYS A 128 -0.03 -13.76 -3.09
N ALA A 129 -1.16 -14.31 -2.65
CA ALA A 129 -1.85 -13.87 -1.44
C ALA A 129 -1.25 -14.49 -0.17
N ILE A 130 -0.63 -15.67 -0.26
CA ILE A 130 0.07 -16.34 0.85
C ILE A 130 1.14 -15.48 1.54
N PRO A 131 2.06 -14.78 0.85
CA PRO A 131 3.08 -13.97 1.52
C PRO A 131 2.48 -12.78 2.27
N VAL A 132 1.43 -12.16 1.72
CA VAL A 132 0.70 -11.07 2.39
C VAL A 132 -0.02 -11.60 3.63
N LEU A 133 -0.73 -12.72 3.49
CA LEU A 133 -1.46 -13.35 4.59
C LEU A 133 -0.53 -13.80 5.71
N LYS A 134 0.62 -14.41 5.36
CA LYS A 134 1.64 -14.83 6.32
C LYS A 134 2.24 -13.63 7.07
N ALA A 135 2.50 -12.52 6.39
CA ALA A 135 2.96 -11.29 7.04
C ALA A 135 1.92 -10.74 8.03
N PHE A 136 0.64 -10.78 7.67
CA PHE A 136 -0.45 -10.39 8.57
C PHE A 136 -0.56 -11.31 9.79
N HIS A 137 -0.55 -12.63 9.60
CA HIS A 137 -0.59 -13.62 10.68
C HIS A 137 0.60 -13.51 11.63
N GLU A 138 1.81 -13.28 11.10
CA GLU A 138 3.02 -13.13 11.90
C GLU A 138 3.04 -11.79 12.67
N THR A 139 2.55 -10.70 12.05
CA THR A 139 2.50 -9.36 12.69
C THR A 139 1.39 -9.27 13.75
N LEU A 140 0.23 -9.87 13.50
CA LEU A 140 -0.92 -9.84 14.40
C LEU A 140 -0.98 -11.02 15.38
N GLN A 141 -0.04 -11.97 15.29
CA GLN A 141 -0.04 -13.23 16.03
C GLN A 141 -1.39 -13.98 15.96
N CYS A 142 -2.00 -13.98 14.77
CA CYS A 142 -3.29 -14.61 14.51
C CYS A 142 -3.14 -15.75 13.48
N CYS A 143 -4.16 -16.60 13.32
CA CYS A 143 -4.18 -17.74 12.40
C CYS A 143 -5.57 -17.85 11.74
#